data_AF-A0A8U0HX10-F1
#
_entry.id   AF-A0A8U0HX10-F1
#
_cell.length_a   1.000
_cell.length_b   1.000
_cell.length_c   1.000
_cell.angle_alpha   90.00
_cell.angle_beta   90.00
_cell.angle_gamma   90.00
#
_symmetry.space_group_name_H-M   'P 1'
#
loop_
_entity.id
_entity.type
_entity.pdbx_description
1 polymer ?
#
loop_
_entity_poly.entity_id
_entity_poly.type
_entity_poly.pdbx_seq_one_letter_code
_entity_poly.pdbx_strand_id
1 'polypeptide(L)'
;MGIRFIGHKQKLVSEIVSVIDSTVGQSTRIGDLFTGTGSVAAGLKQSGHSVVANDLLTHCCLSARAQLCNPPQPAFEMLLEEAPEVSEVSNQFIQRSGYTQTLSYLNQVEGIPGFVYSTYSPGGTADREEPRQYFTNENAKQIDAIRQRVHQWHNDGIISDDEHALLIYDLIQATNEVANTAGTYGAFLKSWYERAKESLELTPSEIPDGPLDHKIFQQDANKLATDLSVPAVYLDPPYTKRQYASYYHLPETISQKTNPSVSGKTGLPDWKPKSSDYCHKRRAGGKLDGLLSNLDTEYVFLSYSDEGHITPDELNNILTNHGSVELHTFDHQRYKSNTEAKSGDLTEALYVVELA
;
A
#
# COMPACT_ATOMS: atom_id res chain seq x y z
N MET A 1 5.01 12.06 1.45
CA MET A 1 5.95 11.17 2.17
C MET A 1 5.18 9.86 2.37
N GLY A 2 5.68 8.74 1.84
CA GLY A 2 4.89 7.49 1.75
C GLY A 2 4.65 6.80 3.09
N ILE A 3 3.67 5.88 3.13
CA ILE A 3 3.37 5.04 4.29
C ILE A 3 4.62 4.24 4.71
N ARG A 4 4.87 4.11 6.02
CA ARG A 4 5.92 3.22 6.52
C ARG A 4 5.49 1.76 6.35
N PHE A 5 5.84 1.19 5.20
CA PHE A 5 5.50 -0.18 4.83
C PHE A 5 6.73 -1.11 4.95
N ILE A 6 6.57 -2.27 5.58
CA ILE A 6 7.66 -3.26 5.71
C ILE A 6 8.01 -3.75 4.30
N GLY A 7 9.31 -3.81 3.99
CA GLY A 7 9.79 -4.29 2.69
C GLY A 7 9.61 -3.29 1.53
N HIS A 8 9.22 -2.05 1.81
CA HIS A 8 8.99 -1.04 0.77
C HIS A 8 10.23 -0.76 -0.08
N LYS A 9 10.07 -0.84 -1.41
CA LYS A 9 11.16 -0.79 -2.39
C LYS A 9 11.54 0.60 -2.87
N GLN A 10 11.06 1.69 -2.25
CA GLN A 10 11.24 3.07 -2.77
C GLN A 10 12.67 3.42 -3.20
N LYS A 11 13.68 2.92 -2.48
CA LYS A 11 15.09 3.19 -2.77
C LYS A 11 15.69 2.32 -3.89
N LEU A 12 14.97 1.28 -4.32
CA LEU A 12 15.38 0.32 -5.34
C LEU A 12 14.50 0.41 -6.60
N VAL A 13 13.47 1.26 -6.61
CA VAL A 13 12.53 1.37 -7.74
C VAL A 13 13.28 1.69 -9.03
N SER A 14 14.22 2.63 -9.01
CA SER A 14 15.00 3.01 -10.20
C SER A 14 15.79 1.84 -10.78
N GLU A 15 16.43 1.06 -9.92
CA GLU A 15 17.26 -0.07 -10.31
C GLU A 15 16.41 -1.24 -10.80
N ILE A 16 15.30 -1.54 -10.12
CA ILE A 16 14.35 -2.59 -10.53
C ILE A 16 13.75 -2.25 -11.88
N VAL A 17 13.24 -1.03 -12.06
CA VAL A 17 12.66 -0.57 -13.33
C VAL A 17 13.71 -0.59 -14.44
N SER A 18 14.95 -0.16 -14.16
CA SER A 18 16.02 -0.21 -15.17
C SER A 18 16.34 -1.62 -15.66
N VAL A 19 16.27 -2.64 -14.79
CA VAL A 19 16.47 -4.05 -15.19
C VAL A 19 15.28 -4.53 -16.01
N ILE A 20 14.06 -4.19 -15.60
CA ILE A 20 12.85 -4.55 -16.36
C ILE A 20 12.89 -3.92 -17.76
N ASP A 21 13.19 -2.63 -17.87
CA ASP A 21 13.24 -1.89 -19.13
C ASP A 21 14.28 -2.48 -20.09
N SER A 22 15.44 -2.92 -19.58
CA SER A 22 16.50 -3.50 -20.40
C SER A 22 16.16 -4.92 -20.90
N THR A 23 15.33 -5.65 -20.17
CA THR A 23 14.87 -6.99 -20.54
C THR A 23 13.69 -6.96 -21.51
N VAL A 24 12.64 -6.19 -21.22
CA VAL A 24 11.36 -6.26 -21.98
C VAL A 24 11.04 -5.01 -22.81
N GLY A 25 11.90 -4.00 -22.78
CA GLY A 25 11.68 -2.72 -23.47
C GLY A 25 10.52 -1.90 -22.86
N GLN A 26 10.34 -0.67 -23.34
CA GLN A 26 9.28 0.22 -22.86
C GLN A 26 7.89 -0.14 -23.39
N SER A 27 6.84 0.42 -22.77
CA SER A 27 5.44 0.24 -23.18
C SER A 27 4.92 -1.20 -23.09
N THR A 28 5.60 -2.05 -22.33
CA THR A 28 5.18 -3.43 -22.06
C THR A 28 4.12 -3.48 -20.97
N ARG A 29 3.16 -4.41 -21.07
CA ARG A 29 2.19 -4.66 -19.99
C ARG A 29 2.83 -5.56 -18.94
N ILE A 30 2.91 -5.10 -17.69
CA ILE A 30 3.58 -5.80 -16.60
C ILE A 30 2.59 -6.14 -15.49
N GLY A 31 2.59 -7.38 -15.03
CA GLY A 31 1.83 -7.79 -13.84
C GLY A 31 2.62 -7.54 -12.57
N ASP A 32 2.14 -6.70 -11.66
CA ASP A 32 2.70 -6.53 -10.31
C ASP A 32 1.79 -7.23 -9.29
N LEU A 33 2.10 -8.49 -8.95
CA LEU A 33 1.15 -9.36 -8.23
C LEU A 33 1.11 -9.14 -6.72
N PHE A 34 2.09 -8.42 -6.19
CA PHE A 34 2.26 -8.10 -4.76
C PHE A 34 2.56 -6.61 -4.61
N THR A 35 1.68 -5.77 -5.17
CA THR A 35 1.99 -4.36 -5.40
C THR A 35 2.24 -3.56 -4.12
N GLY A 36 1.73 -4.02 -2.97
CA GLY A 36 1.89 -3.32 -1.70
C GLY A 36 1.35 -1.89 -1.79
N THR A 37 2.15 -0.91 -1.39
CA THR A 37 1.81 0.51 -1.53
C THR A 37 1.93 1.06 -2.95
N GLY A 38 2.30 0.24 -3.94
CA GLY A 38 2.32 0.60 -5.36
C GLY A 38 3.59 1.29 -5.84
N SER A 39 4.69 1.28 -5.08
CA SER A 39 5.91 2.04 -5.44
C SER A 39 6.58 1.54 -6.72
N VAL A 40 6.65 0.22 -6.90
CA VAL A 40 7.25 -0.36 -8.13
C VAL A 40 6.30 -0.14 -9.30
N ALA A 41 4.99 -0.39 -9.12
CA ALA A 41 3.97 -0.07 -10.10
C ALA A 41 4.00 1.39 -10.57
N ALA A 42 4.16 2.35 -9.65
CA ALA A 42 4.31 3.77 -9.97
C ALA A 42 5.57 4.04 -10.81
N GLY A 43 6.71 3.42 -10.47
CA GLY A 43 7.93 3.51 -11.26
C GLY A 43 7.79 2.91 -12.66
N LEU A 44 7.11 1.77 -12.78
CA LEU A 44 6.80 1.15 -14.07
C LEU A 44 5.93 2.06 -14.94
N LYS A 45 4.87 2.67 -14.37
CA LYS A 45 4.05 3.67 -15.08
C LYS A 45 4.90 4.85 -15.57
N GLN A 46 5.79 5.36 -14.72
CA GLN A 46 6.68 6.47 -15.07
C GLN A 46 7.65 6.12 -16.21
N SER A 47 8.06 4.85 -16.35
CA SER A 47 8.85 4.37 -17.50
C SER A 47 8.00 4.02 -18.74
N GLY A 48 6.69 4.29 -18.69
CA GLY A 48 5.79 4.14 -19.83
C GLY A 48 5.05 2.81 -19.90
N HIS A 49 5.13 1.97 -18.87
CA HIS A 49 4.46 0.66 -18.85
C HIS A 49 2.99 0.74 -18.44
N SER A 50 2.19 -0.14 -19.03
CA SER A 50 0.86 -0.48 -18.51
C SER A 50 1.01 -1.52 -17.41
N VAL A 51 0.28 -1.38 -16.31
CA VAL A 51 0.45 -2.23 -15.12
C VAL A 51 -0.85 -2.95 -14.78
N VAL A 52 -0.76 -4.26 -14.57
CA VAL A 52 -1.79 -5.06 -13.91
C VAL A 52 -1.36 -5.26 -12.47
N ALA A 53 -1.82 -4.39 -11.56
CA ALA A 53 -1.46 -4.43 -10.15
C ALA A 53 -2.45 -5.30 -9.35
N ASN A 54 -1.93 -6.02 -8.36
CA ASN A 54 -2.72 -6.85 -7.46
C ASN A 54 -2.18 -6.82 -6.03
N ASP A 55 -3.08 -6.86 -5.05
CA ASP A 55 -2.76 -7.19 -3.67
C ASP A 55 -3.94 -7.89 -2.99
N LEU A 56 -3.69 -8.54 -1.86
CA LEU A 56 -4.75 -9.09 -1.03
C LEU A 56 -5.45 -8.01 -0.18
N LEU A 57 -4.70 -6.97 0.21
CA LEU A 57 -5.16 -5.91 1.10
C LEU A 57 -5.79 -4.76 0.32
N THR A 58 -6.92 -4.26 0.82
CA THR A 58 -7.69 -3.21 0.15
C THR A 58 -6.91 -1.91 0.09
N HIS A 59 -6.20 -1.55 1.17
CA HIS A 59 -5.43 -0.30 1.17
C HIS A 59 -4.27 -0.31 0.15
N CYS A 60 -3.65 -1.46 -0.08
CA CYS A 60 -2.63 -1.66 -1.11
C CYS A 60 -3.23 -1.44 -2.52
N CYS A 61 -4.38 -2.06 -2.79
CA CYS A 61 -5.09 -1.91 -4.07
C CYS A 61 -5.52 -0.46 -4.33
N LEU A 62 -6.05 0.23 -3.32
CA LEU A 62 -6.41 1.64 -3.43
C LEU A 62 -5.17 2.52 -3.64
N SER A 63 -4.03 2.21 -3.00
CA SER A 63 -2.78 2.94 -3.21
C SER A 63 -2.26 2.78 -4.64
N ALA A 64 -2.28 1.56 -5.17
CA ALA A 64 -1.92 1.30 -6.56
C ALA A 64 -2.89 2.02 -7.52
N ARG A 65 -4.21 1.93 -7.28
CA ARG A 65 -5.22 2.61 -8.09
C ARG A 65 -5.05 4.12 -8.09
N ALA A 66 -4.80 4.72 -6.92
CA ALA A 66 -4.57 6.15 -6.77
C ALA A 66 -3.42 6.63 -7.66
N GLN A 67 -2.29 5.92 -7.63
CA GLN A 67 -1.07 6.29 -8.38
C GLN A 67 -1.16 5.94 -9.88
N LEU A 68 -1.82 4.84 -10.22
CA LEU A 68 -1.84 4.34 -11.60
C LEU A 68 -2.98 4.95 -12.43
N CYS A 69 -4.19 5.02 -11.89
CA CYS A 69 -5.39 5.31 -12.68
C CYS A 69 -5.77 6.80 -12.69
N ASN A 70 -5.17 7.63 -11.85
CA ASN A 70 -5.37 9.07 -11.89
C ASN A 70 -4.34 9.77 -12.80
N PRO A 71 -4.73 10.86 -13.49
CA PRO A 71 -3.78 11.78 -14.09
C PRO A 71 -3.05 12.57 -12.99
N PRO A 72 -1.90 13.22 -13.30
CA PRO A 72 -1.15 14.04 -12.34
C PRO A 72 -1.93 15.13 -11.61
N GLN A 73 -3.03 15.62 -12.23
CA GLN A 73 -3.93 16.61 -11.66
C GLN A 73 -5.39 16.21 -11.98
N PRO A 74 -6.00 15.34 -11.18
CA PRO A 74 -7.40 14.98 -11.35
C PRO A 74 -8.29 16.20 -11.14
N ALA A 75 -9.32 16.34 -11.97
CA ALA A 75 -10.09 17.56 -12.06
C ALA A 75 -11.22 17.65 -11.03
N PHE A 76 -11.75 16.52 -10.55
CA PHE A 76 -12.90 16.48 -9.62
C PHE A 76 -14.12 17.26 -10.13
N GLU A 77 -14.35 17.27 -11.45
CA GLU A 77 -15.36 18.13 -12.11
C GLU A 77 -16.76 17.93 -11.52
N MET A 78 -17.22 16.68 -11.46
CA MET A 78 -18.55 16.34 -10.94
C MET A 78 -18.70 16.69 -9.46
N LEU A 79 -17.63 16.51 -8.67
CA LEU A 79 -17.64 16.90 -7.26
C LEU A 79 -17.80 18.41 -7.08
N LEU A 80 -17.09 19.21 -7.87
CA LEU A 80 -17.17 20.67 -7.78
C LEU A 80 -18.52 21.22 -8.26
N GLU A 81 -19.21 20.50 -9.15
CA GLU A 81 -20.56 20.81 -9.61
C GLU A 81 -21.63 20.45 -8.57
N GLU A 82 -21.58 19.22 -8.03
CA GLU A 82 -22.63 18.66 -7.19
C GLU A 82 -22.46 18.93 -5.68
N ALA A 83 -21.25 19.30 -5.23
CA ALA A 83 -20.96 19.66 -3.83
C ALA A 83 -20.43 21.10 -3.73
N PRO A 84 -21.30 22.13 -3.83
CA PRO A 84 -20.90 23.53 -3.87
C PRO A 84 -20.10 23.96 -2.64
N GLU A 85 -20.30 23.33 -1.49
CA GLU A 85 -19.53 23.61 -0.27
C GLU A 85 -18.02 23.32 -0.45
N VAL A 86 -17.64 22.43 -1.37
CA VAL A 86 -16.23 22.16 -1.73
C VAL A 86 -15.64 23.33 -2.50
N SER A 87 -16.44 23.97 -3.36
CA SER A 87 -16.03 25.12 -4.16
C SER A 87 -15.97 26.44 -3.36
N GLU A 88 -16.67 26.51 -2.23
CA GLU A 88 -16.76 27.71 -1.38
C GLU A 88 -15.57 27.92 -0.43
N VAL A 89 -14.81 26.87 -0.11
CA VAL A 89 -13.65 27.01 0.79
C VAL A 89 -12.47 27.70 0.10
N SER A 90 -11.65 28.42 0.87
CA SER A 90 -10.39 28.94 0.33
C SER A 90 -9.42 27.80 0.07
N ASN A 91 -8.90 27.71 -1.17
CA ASN A 91 -7.79 26.80 -1.49
C ASN A 91 -6.55 27.21 -0.68
N GLN A 92 -6.02 26.28 0.11
CA GLN A 92 -4.87 26.51 1.00
C GLN A 92 -3.52 26.21 0.29
N PHE A 93 -3.56 25.60 -0.89
CA PHE A 93 -2.37 25.18 -1.63
C PHE A 93 -1.97 26.19 -2.70
N ILE A 94 -0.66 26.23 -3.00
CA ILE A 94 -0.09 27.10 -4.03
C ILE A 94 -0.59 26.68 -5.42
N GLN A 95 -0.56 25.38 -5.71
CA GLN A 95 -1.07 24.82 -6.95
C GLN A 95 -2.59 24.65 -6.84
N ARG A 96 -3.35 25.46 -7.57
CA ARG A 96 -4.81 25.43 -7.55
C ARG A 96 -5.35 24.49 -8.61
N SER A 97 -6.08 23.46 -8.19
CA SER A 97 -6.83 22.52 -9.02
C SER A 97 -8.06 22.03 -8.25
N GLY A 98 -8.97 21.32 -8.92
CA GLY A 98 -10.12 20.71 -8.24
C GLY A 98 -9.69 19.67 -7.18
N TYR A 99 -8.58 18.98 -7.44
CA TYR A 99 -7.95 18.12 -6.44
C TYR A 99 -7.50 18.87 -5.18
N THR A 100 -6.72 19.94 -5.32
CA THR A 100 -6.24 20.70 -4.13
C THR A 100 -7.36 21.48 -3.44
N GLN A 101 -8.39 21.87 -4.18
CA GLN A 101 -9.63 22.44 -3.64
C GLN A 101 -10.36 21.41 -2.76
N THR A 102 -10.51 20.18 -3.25
CA THR A 102 -11.13 19.07 -2.51
C THR A 102 -10.38 18.77 -1.22
N LEU A 103 -9.04 18.72 -1.26
CA LEU A 103 -8.24 18.53 -0.05
C LEU A 103 -8.38 19.70 0.94
N SER A 104 -8.44 20.94 0.44
CA SER A 104 -8.67 22.12 1.29
C SER A 104 -10.01 22.04 2.03
N TYR A 105 -11.04 21.50 1.37
CA TYR A 105 -12.35 21.25 1.99
C TYR A 105 -12.26 20.16 3.06
N LEU A 106 -11.67 19.02 2.71
CA LEU A 106 -11.53 17.88 3.63
C LEU A 106 -10.72 18.23 4.88
N ASN A 107 -9.71 19.11 4.79
CA ASN A 107 -8.96 19.60 5.94
C ASN A 107 -9.76 20.54 6.87
N GLN A 108 -10.93 21.00 6.45
CA GLN A 108 -11.79 21.92 7.20
C GLN A 108 -13.06 21.28 7.75
N VAL A 109 -13.32 20.00 7.45
CA VAL A 109 -14.51 19.33 7.96
C VAL A 109 -14.47 19.24 9.49
N GLU A 110 -15.64 19.36 10.11
CA GLU A 110 -15.74 19.16 11.56
C GLU A 110 -15.60 17.66 11.87
N GLY A 111 -14.66 17.33 12.76
CA GLY A 111 -14.45 15.95 13.20
C GLY A 111 -15.68 15.40 13.92
N ILE A 112 -16.09 14.18 13.55
CA ILE A 112 -17.26 13.50 14.15
C ILE A 112 -16.82 12.23 14.89
N PRO A 113 -17.44 11.87 16.02
CA PRO A 113 -17.17 10.59 16.66
C PRO A 113 -17.74 9.46 15.79
N GLY A 114 -16.86 8.65 15.19
CA GLY A 114 -17.22 7.44 14.46
C GLY A 114 -16.46 6.22 14.96
N PHE A 115 -16.18 5.29 14.05
CA PHE A 115 -15.56 4.02 14.37
C PHE A 115 -14.10 4.16 14.81
N VAL A 116 -13.34 5.04 14.15
CA VAL A 116 -11.93 5.26 14.49
C VAL A 116 -11.83 5.89 15.87
N TYR A 117 -12.65 6.90 16.16
CA TYR A 117 -12.79 7.48 17.49
C TYR A 117 -13.15 6.43 18.53
N SER A 118 -14.27 5.71 18.35
CA SER A 118 -14.77 4.74 19.34
C SER A 118 -13.80 3.58 19.59
N THR A 119 -12.94 3.27 18.62
CA THR A 119 -12.14 2.04 18.65
C THR A 119 -10.67 2.29 18.91
N TYR A 120 -10.10 3.40 18.43
CA TYR A 120 -8.65 3.60 18.37
C TYR A 120 -8.16 4.91 19.00
N SER A 121 -9.04 5.61 19.72
CA SER A 121 -8.71 6.82 20.50
C SER A 121 -8.88 6.62 22.01
N PRO A 122 -8.17 7.40 22.86
CA PRO A 122 -8.30 7.30 24.30
C PRO A 122 -9.71 7.58 24.80
N GLY A 123 -10.39 8.57 24.21
CA GLY A 123 -11.74 8.99 24.61
C GLY A 123 -12.78 7.94 24.25
N GLY A 124 -12.69 7.34 23.07
CA GLY A 124 -13.61 6.28 22.65
C GLY A 124 -13.41 4.96 23.39
N THR A 125 -12.26 4.78 24.04
CA THR A 125 -11.91 3.54 24.75
C THR A 125 -11.53 3.76 26.22
N ALA A 126 -12.09 4.82 26.83
CA ALA A 126 -11.79 5.23 28.20
C ALA A 126 -12.24 4.23 29.27
N ASP A 127 -13.17 3.33 28.93
CA ASP A 127 -13.67 2.24 29.77
C ASP A 127 -12.68 1.07 29.88
N ARG A 128 -11.67 1.01 29.02
CA ARG A 128 -10.63 -0.01 29.05
C ARG A 128 -9.60 0.30 30.14
N GLU A 129 -9.05 -0.75 30.74
CA GLU A 129 -7.89 -0.65 31.64
C GLU A 129 -6.70 0.07 30.98
N GLU A 130 -6.48 -0.22 29.69
CA GLU A 130 -5.52 0.49 28.85
C GLU A 130 -6.26 1.07 27.62
N PRO A 131 -6.63 2.36 27.64
CA PRO A 131 -7.22 3.04 26.50
C PRO A 131 -6.28 2.98 25.30
N ARG A 132 -6.84 2.74 24.12
CA ARG A 132 -6.07 2.69 22.88
C ARG A 132 -5.69 4.11 22.48
N GLN A 133 -4.44 4.32 22.11
CA GLN A 133 -3.93 5.65 21.80
C GLN A 133 -3.19 5.65 20.47
N TYR A 134 -3.80 5.05 19.42
CA TYR A 134 -3.24 5.16 18.06
C TYR A 134 -3.35 6.59 17.53
N PHE A 135 -4.46 7.26 17.84
CA PHE A 135 -4.74 8.63 17.42
C PHE A 135 -5.29 9.44 18.59
N THR A 136 -5.02 10.74 18.61
CA THR A 136 -5.71 11.67 19.52
C THR A 136 -7.22 11.62 19.28
N ASN A 137 -8.01 12.12 20.23
CA ASN A 137 -9.47 12.15 20.07
C ASN A 137 -9.88 12.97 18.85
N GLU A 138 -9.18 14.09 18.64
CA GLU A 138 -9.37 15.06 17.57
C GLU A 138 -9.01 14.44 16.23
N ASN A 139 -7.83 13.81 16.10
CA ASN A 139 -7.42 13.15 14.87
C ASN A 139 -8.33 11.97 14.54
N ALA A 140 -8.72 11.17 15.53
CA ALA A 140 -9.63 10.04 15.29
C ALA A 140 -11.00 10.50 14.76
N LYS A 141 -11.55 11.59 15.31
CA LYS A 141 -12.79 12.21 14.83
C LYS A 141 -12.64 12.80 13.42
N GLN A 142 -11.49 13.40 13.12
CA GLN A 142 -11.21 13.93 11.79
C GLN A 142 -11.12 12.81 10.75
N ILE A 143 -10.42 11.71 11.06
CA ILE A 143 -10.36 10.53 10.20
C ILE A 143 -11.77 10.00 9.92
N ASP A 144 -12.62 9.89 10.95
CA ASP A 144 -14.01 9.45 10.78
C ASP A 144 -14.83 10.40 9.88
N ALA A 145 -14.69 11.72 10.04
CA ALA A 145 -15.40 12.70 9.23
C ALA A 145 -14.99 12.65 7.76
N ILE A 146 -13.68 12.68 7.48
CA ILE A 146 -13.13 12.63 6.12
C ILE A 146 -13.50 11.31 5.45
N ARG A 147 -13.28 10.18 6.13
CA ARG A 147 -13.60 8.85 5.61
C ARG A 147 -15.09 8.72 5.26
N GLN A 148 -15.99 9.16 6.15
CA GLN A 148 -17.43 9.11 5.88
C GLN A 148 -17.80 10.01 4.70
N ARG A 149 -17.22 11.21 4.61
CA ARG A 149 -17.48 12.13 3.50
C ARG A 149 -17.04 11.56 2.15
N VAL A 150 -15.83 11.03 2.07
CA VAL A 150 -15.28 10.44 0.83
C VAL A 150 -16.12 9.23 0.39
N HIS A 151 -16.56 8.38 1.34
CA HIS A 151 -17.45 7.27 1.01
C HIS A 151 -18.85 7.71 0.60
N GLN A 152 -19.40 8.78 1.19
CA GLN A 152 -20.67 9.37 0.80
C GLN A 152 -20.61 9.82 -0.68
N TRP A 153 -19.63 10.64 -1.04
CA TRP A 153 -19.43 11.09 -2.43
C TRP A 153 -19.29 9.92 -3.41
N HIS A 154 -18.57 8.86 -3.04
CA HIS A 154 -18.42 7.68 -3.88
C HIS A 154 -19.72 6.88 -4.04
N ASN A 155 -20.46 6.69 -2.95
CA ASN A 155 -21.75 5.96 -2.99
C ASN A 155 -22.81 6.74 -3.79
N ASP A 156 -22.78 8.07 -3.73
CA ASP A 156 -23.70 8.95 -4.44
C ASP A 156 -23.28 9.16 -5.91
N GLY A 157 -22.13 8.59 -6.33
CA GLY A 157 -21.62 8.66 -7.70
C GLY A 157 -21.01 10.00 -8.08
N ILE A 158 -20.74 10.87 -7.11
CA ILE A 158 -20.20 12.23 -7.28
C ILE A 158 -18.68 12.20 -7.57
N ILE A 159 -17.99 11.18 -7.07
CA ILE A 159 -16.58 10.89 -7.41
C ILE A 159 -16.46 9.49 -8.00
N SER A 160 -15.54 9.35 -8.95
CA SER A 160 -15.18 8.06 -9.56
C SER A 160 -14.49 7.13 -8.57
N ASP A 161 -14.34 5.85 -8.95
CA ASP A 161 -13.51 4.90 -8.19
C ASP A 161 -12.04 5.36 -8.07
N ASP A 162 -11.51 6.04 -9.08
CA ASP A 162 -10.11 6.48 -9.13
C ASP A 162 -9.89 7.68 -8.20
N GLU A 163 -10.82 8.64 -8.21
CA GLU A 163 -10.84 9.77 -7.28
C GLU A 163 -11.09 9.32 -5.84
N HIS A 164 -11.99 8.35 -5.64
CA HIS A 164 -12.21 7.71 -4.33
C HIS A 164 -10.93 7.07 -3.80
N ALA A 165 -10.24 6.28 -4.64
CA ALA A 165 -8.98 5.66 -4.27
C ALA A 165 -7.91 6.70 -3.91
N LEU A 166 -7.82 7.80 -4.66
CA LEU A 166 -6.88 8.89 -4.39
C LEU A 166 -7.14 9.57 -3.04
N LEU A 167 -8.38 9.96 -2.75
CA LEU A 167 -8.72 10.62 -1.49
C LEU A 167 -8.52 9.71 -0.27
N ILE A 168 -8.82 8.41 -0.40
CA ILE A 168 -8.52 7.44 0.67
C ILE A 168 -7.01 7.23 0.82
N TYR A 169 -6.25 7.19 -0.28
CA TYR A 169 -4.80 7.11 -0.25
C TYR A 169 -4.17 8.32 0.46
N ASP A 170 -4.63 9.53 0.16
CA ASP A 170 -4.21 10.77 0.84
C ASP A 170 -4.54 10.73 2.34
N LEU A 171 -5.75 10.27 2.69
CA LEU A 171 -6.15 10.11 4.09
C LEU A 171 -5.21 9.13 4.81
N ILE A 172 -4.87 7.98 4.21
CA ILE A 172 -3.98 7.00 4.84
C ILE A 172 -2.59 7.59 5.04
N GLN A 173 -2.05 8.32 4.06
CA GLN A 173 -0.77 9.01 4.23
C GLN A 173 -0.83 10.02 5.39
N ALA A 174 -1.88 10.84 5.47
CA ALA A 174 -2.06 11.78 6.57
C ALA A 174 -2.17 11.05 7.93
N THR A 175 -2.93 9.94 7.99
CA THR A 175 -3.05 9.15 9.23
C THR A 175 -1.72 8.58 9.68
N ASN A 176 -0.86 8.16 8.74
CA ASN A 176 0.44 7.59 9.05
C ASN A 176 1.38 8.61 9.71
N GLU A 177 1.26 9.90 9.39
CA GLU A 177 2.06 10.96 10.02
C GLU A 177 1.70 11.18 11.49
N VAL A 178 0.40 11.06 11.81
CA VAL A 178 -0.13 11.31 13.17
C VAL A 178 -0.42 10.04 13.98
N ALA A 179 -0.10 8.85 13.47
CA ALA A 179 -0.34 7.56 14.11
C ALA A 179 0.70 7.19 15.18
N ASN A 180 0.34 7.20 16.46
CA ASN A 180 1.18 6.90 17.63
C ASN A 180 1.69 5.44 17.71
N THR A 181 2.59 5.07 16.80
CA THR A 181 3.13 3.73 16.58
C THR A 181 4.65 3.76 16.39
N ALA A 182 5.30 2.59 16.53
CA ALA A 182 6.72 2.41 16.23
C ALA A 182 6.96 1.97 14.76
N GLY A 183 6.17 2.48 13.82
CA GLY A 183 6.31 2.21 12.38
C GLY A 183 5.38 1.14 11.80
N THR A 184 4.62 0.42 12.63
CA THR A 184 3.54 -0.47 12.17
C THR A 184 2.36 -0.35 13.14
N TYR A 185 1.16 -0.69 12.68
CA TYR A 185 -0.06 -0.61 13.50
C TYR A 185 -0.27 -1.83 14.40
N GLY A 186 0.66 -2.80 14.39
CA GLY A 186 0.59 -3.98 15.26
C GLY A 186 0.59 -3.66 16.77
N ALA A 187 1.01 -2.46 17.17
CA ALA A 187 0.88 -1.93 18.52
C ALA A 187 0.91 -0.39 18.50
N PHE A 188 0.35 0.23 19.54
CA PHE A 188 0.46 1.66 19.83
C PHE A 188 1.46 1.92 20.96
N LEU A 189 2.08 3.09 20.99
CA LEU A 189 3.00 3.51 22.04
C LEU A 189 2.22 3.94 23.29
N LYS A 190 2.79 3.75 24.49
CA LYS A 190 2.18 4.21 25.75
C LYS A 190 2.27 5.72 25.96
N SER A 191 3.26 6.34 25.34
CA SER A 191 3.51 7.78 25.36
C SER A 191 3.38 8.30 23.94
N TRP A 192 2.76 9.46 23.79
CA TRP A 192 2.69 10.16 22.52
C TRP A 192 4.07 10.57 22.02
N TYR A 193 4.40 10.22 20.79
CA TYR A 193 5.45 10.94 20.07
C TYR A 193 4.93 12.31 19.58
N GLU A 194 5.80 13.29 19.39
CA GLU A 194 5.40 14.69 19.14
C GLU A 194 4.50 14.87 17.91
N ARG A 195 4.91 14.34 16.75
CA ARG A 195 4.10 14.36 15.51
C ARG A 195 2.70 13.74 15.66
N ALA A 196 2.45 12.81 16.59
CA ALA A 196 1.13 12.21 16.79
C ALA A 196 0.12 13.19 17.42
N LYS A 197 0.62 14.26 18.03
CA LYS A 197 -0.17 15.33 18.64
C LYS A 197 -0.50 16.45 17.64
N GLU A 198 0.17 16.46 16.48
CA GLU A 198 -0.15 17.40 15.41
C GLU A 198 -1.54 17.08 14.83
N SER A 199 -2.20 18.09 14.26
CA SER A 199 -3.47 17.90 13.59
C SER A 199 -3.29 17.08 12.32
N LEU A 200 -4.21 16.16 12.05
CA LEU A 200 -4.31 15.49 10.76
C LEU A 200 -4.46 16.52 9.64
N GLU A 201 -3.62 16.42 8.62
CA GLU A 201 -3.67 17.30 7.44
C GLU A 201 -3.42 16.46 6.17
N LEU A 202 -4.39 16.46 5.25
CA LEU A 202 -4.21 15.90 3.92
C LEU A 202 -3.35 16.84 3.08
N THR A 203 -2.40 16.26 2.34
CA THR A 203 -1.54 16.98 1.40
C THR A 203 -1.64 16.33 0.00
N PRO A 204 -1.54 17.10 -1.09
CA PRO A 204 -1.62 16.55 -2.44
C PRO A 204 -0.53 15.51 -2.67
N SER A 205 -0.92 14.34 -3.16
CA SER A 205 0.01 13.30 -3.60
C SER A 205 0.63 13.62 -4.95
N GLU A 206 1.91 13.26 -5.10
CA GLU A 206 2.57 13.23 -6.40
C GLU A 206 2.11 11.97 -7.15
N ILE A 207 1.28 12.16 -8.17
CA ILE A 207 0.81 11.08 -9.04
C ILE A 207 1.78 10.99 -10.23
N PRO A 208 2.38 9.82 -10.50
CA PRO A 208 3.31 9.66 -11.60
C PRO A 208 2.63 9.91 -12.94
N ASP A 209 3.34 10.57 -13.84
CA ASP A 209 2.95 10.69 -15.25
C ASP A 209 3.14 9.33 -15.97
N GLY A 210 2.48 9.15 -17.11
CA GLY A 210 2.55 7.92 -17.90
C GLY A 210 1.20 7.50 -18.50
N PRO A 211 1.10 6.26 -19.02
CA PRO A 211 -0.15 5.72 -19.53
C PRO A 211 -1.22 5.66 -18.44
N LEU A 212 -2.49 5.52 -18.83
CA LEU A 212 -3.63 5.34 -17.91
C LEU A 212 -4.32 3.98 -18.09
N ASP A 213 -3.83 3.13 -18.99
CA ASP A 213 -4.34 1.77 -19.21
C ASP A 213 -3.77 0.80 -18.15
N HIS A 214 -4.31 0.88 -16.94
CA HIS A 214 -3.95 0.03 -15.81
C HIS A 214 -5.14 -0.81 -15.36
N LYS A 215 -4.86 -1.96 -14.76
CA LYS A 215 -5.87 -2.82 -14.13
C LYS A 215 -5.48 -3.10 -12.70
N ILE A 216 -6.44 -3.02 -11.79
CA ILE A 216 -6.25 -3.28 -10.36
C ILE A 216 -7.11 -4.47 -9.96
N PHE A 217 -6.48 -5.50 -9.41
CA PHE A 217 -7.16 -6.66 -8.83
C PHE A 217 -6.96 -6.70 -7.32
N GLN A 218 -7.93 -7.24 -6.60
CA GLN A 218 -7.80 -7.52 -5.17
C GLN A 218 -8.06 -9.01 -4.91
N GLN A 219 -7.04 -9.85 -5.07
CA GLN A 219 -7.15 -11.28 -4.81
C GLN A 219 -5.80 -11.93 -4.46
N ASP A 220 -5.86 -13.21 -4.10
CA ASP A 220 -4.67 -14.04 -3.90
C ASP A 220 -3.86 -14.13 -5.21
N ALA A 221 -2.57 -13.82 -5.14
CA ALA A 221 -1.69 -13.77 -6.31
C ALA A 221 -1.59 -15.11 -7.05
N ASN A 222 -1.61 -16.25 -6.33
CA ASN A 222 -1.63 -17.57 -6.96
C ASN A 222 -2.95 -17.84 -7.71
N LYS A 223 -4.06 -17.21 -7.30
CA LYS A 223 -5.32 -17.29 -8.05
C LYS A 223 -5.29 -16.40 -9.28
N LEU A 224 -4.81 -15.15 -9.15
CA LEU A 224 -4.70 -14.27 -10.31
C LEU A 224 -3.75 -14.86 -11.37
N ALA A 225 -2.68 -15.52 -10.95
CA ALA A 225 -1.72 -16.15 -11.86
C ALA A 225 -2.39 -17.10 -12.88
N THR A 226 -3.45 -17.83 -12.51
CA THR A 226 -4.10 -18.79 -13.42
C THR A 226 -4.88 -18.15 -14.56
N ASP A 227 -5.27 -16.88 -14.40
CA ASP A 227 -6.10 -16.14 -15.37
C ASP A 227 -5.34 -14.97 -16.01
N LEU A 228 -4.08 -14.75 -15.63
CA LEU A 228 -3.27 -13.62 -16.06
C LEU A 228 -2.32 -14.03 -17.21
N SER A 229 -2.46 -13.34 -18.34
CA SER A 229 -1.56 -13.43 -19.48
C SER A 229 -0.96 -12.05 -19.75
N VAL A 230 0.35 -11.90 -19.54
CA VAL A 230 1.12 -10.67 -19.74
C VAL A 230 2.56 -11.03 -20.14
N PRO A 231 3.28 -10.17 -20.90
CA PRO A 231 4.67 -10.46 -21.27
C PRO A 231 5.65 -10.61 -20.09
N ALA A 232 5.41 -9.87 -19.00
CA ALA A 232 6.28 -9.86 -17.84
C ALA A 232 5.52 -9.72 -16.53
N VAL A 233 6.05 -10.33 -15.47
CA VAL A 233 5.51 -10.26 -14.11
C VAL A 233 6.59 -9.85 -13.10
N TYR A 234 6.30 -8.85 -12.28
CA TYR A 234 7.06 -8.49 -11.09
C TYR A 234 6.43 -9.11 -9.83
N LEU A 235 7.28 -9.68 -8.97
CA LEU A 235 6.91 -10.35 -7.73
C LEU A 235 7.74 -9.76 -6.57
N ASP A 236 7.06 -9.29 -5.52
CA ASP A 236 7.65 -8.94 -4.22
C ASP A 236 6.86 -9.56 -3.07
N PRO A 237 6.83 -10.90 -2.95
CA PRO A 237 5.99 -11.57 -1.97
C PRO A 237 6.52 -11.34 -0.54
N PRO A 238 5.65 -11.43 0.49
CA PRO A 238 6.08 -11.44 1.87
C PRO A 238 7.15 -12.52 2.14
N TYR A 239 8.31 -12.12 2.68
CA TYR A 239 9.42 -13.05 2.94
C TYR A 239 9.66 -13.33 4.43
N THR A 240 8.86 -12.76 5.33
CA THR A 240 8.98 -12.96 6.78
C THR A 240 7.68 -13.43 7.43
N LYS A 241 7.73 -13.84 8.70
CA LYS A 241 6.55 -14.30 9.47
C LYS A 241 5.50 -13.23 9.75
N ARG A 242 5.71 -11.98 9.32
CA ARG A 242 4.85 -10.84 9.65
C ARG A 242 3.63 -10.82 8.74
N GLN A 243 2.48 -11.04 9.34
CA GLN A 243 1.21 -10.99 8.62
C GLN A 243 0.80 -9.53 8.37
N TYR A 244 0.92 -9.06 7.14
CA TYR A 244 0.63 -7.66 6.80
C TYR A 244 -0.79 -7.25 7.18
N ALA A 245 -1.78 -8.13 7.01
CA ALA A 245 -3.15 -7.91 7.45
C ALA A 245 -3.28 -7.58 8.96
N SER A 246 -2.39 -8.10 9.80
CA SER A 246 -2.38 -7.77 11.23
C SER A 246 -1.54 -6.53 11.57
N TYR A 247 -0.45 -6.29 10.84
CA TYR A 247 0.45 -5.16 11.09
C TYR A 247 -0.03 -3.84 10.47
N TYR A 248 -0.89 -3.91 9.44
CA TYR A 248 -1.49 -2.79 8.73
C TYR A 248 -3.01 -2.78 8.83
N HIS A 249 -3.53 -3.30 9.95
CA HIS A 249 -4.97 -3.41 10.15
C HIS A 249 -5.70 -2.06 10.17
N LEU A 250 -5.01 -0.97 10.55
CA LEU A 250 -5.61 0.37 10.58
C LEU A 250 -5.75 1.01 9.19
N PRO A 251 -4.70 1.08 8.35
CA PRO A 251 -4.86 1.43 6.94
C PRO A 251 -5.94 0.60 6.27
N GLU A 252 -5.93 -0.72 6.51
CA GLU A 252 -6.93 -1.64 5.97
C GLU A 252 -8.36 -1.34 6.44
N THR A 253 -8.53 -0.95 7.71
CA THR A 253 -9.82 -0.55 8.28
C THR A 253 -10.30 0.78 7.69
N ILE A 254 -9.40 1.75 7.55
CA ILE A 254 -9.72 3.08 7.00
C ILE A 254 -10.16 2.96 5.54
N SER A 255 -9.54 2.05 4.77
CA SER A 255 -9.90 1.80 3.37
C SER A 255 -11.24 1.12 3.17
N GLN A 256 -11.72 0.35 4.14
CA GLN A 256 -12.96 -0.41 4.00
C GLN A 256 -14.19 0.48 4.25
N LYS A 257 -15.28 0.22 3.52
CA LYS A 257 -16.58 0.89 3.75
C LYS A 257 -17.29 0.40 5.02
N THR A 258 -16.89 -0.75 5.55
CA THR A 258 -17.50 -1.39 6.71
C THR A 258 -16.67 -1.20 7.97
N ASN A 259 -17.33 -1.24 9.13
CA ASN A 259 -16.68 -1.18 10.44
C ASN A 259 -16.60 -2.60 11.02
N PRO A 260 -15.42 -3.23 11.08
CA PRO A 260 -15.30 -4.61 11.56
C PRO A 260 -15.44 -4.70 13.08
N SER A 261 -15.87 -5.86 13.58
CA SER A 261 -15.70 -6.18 15.00
C SER A 261 -14.22 -6.36 15.31
N VAL A 262 -13.78 -5.87 16.47
CA VAL A 262 -12.37 -5.90 16.88
C VAL A 262 -12.18 -6.59 18.22
N SER A 263 -10.97 -7.10 18.46
CA SER A 263 -10.62 -7.80 19.70
C SER A 263 -9.25 -7.41 20.24
N GLY A 264 -8.98 -7.82 21.47
CA GLY A 264 -7.67 -7.66 22.11
C GLY A 264 -7.30 -6.22 22.47
N LYS A 265 -6.06 -6.06 22.95
CA LYS A 265 -5.52 -4.77 23.42
C LYS A 265 -5.41 -3.74 22.30
N THR A 266 -4.99 -4.19 21.11
CA THR A 266 -4.75 -3.34 19.94
C THR A 266 -6.00 -3.06 19.09
N GLY A 267 -7.13 -3.73 19.37
CA GLY A 267 -8.34 -3.54 18.56
C GLY A 267 -8.17 -4.14 17.17
N LEU A 268 -7.64 -5.36 17.12
CA LEU A 268 -7.35 -6.06 15.88
C LEU A 268 -8.64 -6.69 15.31
N PRO A 269 -9.01 -6.41 14.04
CA PRO A 269 -10.05 -7.15 13.32
C PRO A 269 -9.66 -8.62 13.08
N ASP A 270 -10.61 -9.45 12.65
CA ASP A 270 -10.27 -10.79 12.17
C ASP A 270 -9.49 -10.71 10.84
N TRP A 271 -8.16 -10.77 10.96
CA TRP A 271 -7.23 -10.66 9.85
C TRP A 271 -6.93 -12.00 9.18
N LYS A 272 -7.30 -13.13 9.80
CA LYS A 272 -6.94 -14.48 9.33
C LYS A 272 -7.44 -14.78 7.91
N PRO A 273 -8.64 -14.33 7.48
CA PRO A 273 -9.06 -14.48 6.09
C PRO A 273 -8.16 -13.78 5.07
N LYS A 274 -7.37 -12.77 5.50
CA LYS A 274 -6.37 -12.06 4.70
C LYS A 274 -4.93 -12.46 5.05
N SER A 275 -4.74 -13.62 5.69
CA SER A 275 -3.41 -14.16 5.99
C SER A 275 -2.72 -14.59 4.69
N SER A 276 -1.47 -14.19 4.49
CA SER A 276 -0.67 -14.64 3.35
C SER A 276 0.07 -15.92 3.69
N ASP A 277 0.02 -16.91 2.78
CA ASP A 277 0.75 -18.16 2.92
C ASP A 277 2.27 -17.99 2.75
N TYR A 278 2.71 -16.93 2.07
CA TYR A 278 4.12 -16.55 1.95
C TYR A 278 4.74 -16.15 3.29
N CYS A 279 3.93 -15.69 4.24
CA CYS A 279 4.37 -15.43 5.62
C CYS A 279 4.55 -16.70 6.47
N HIS A 280 4.38 -17.90 5.90
CA HIS A 280 4.59 -19.17 6.59
C HIS A 280 5.74 -19.94 5.96
N LYS A 281 6.85 -20.07 6.70
CA LYS A 281 8.07 -20.75 6.23
C LYS A 281 7.84 -22.08 5.52
N ARG A 282 6.96 -22.95 6.05
CA ARG A 282 6.67 -24.28 5.47
C ARG A 282 5.82 -24.26 4.20
N ARG A 283 5.19 -23.13 3.88
CA ARG A 283 4.26 -22.98 2.75
C ARG A 283 4.80 -22.06 1.66
N ALA A 284 5.68 -21.12 2.00
CA ALA A 284 6.20 -20.11 1.09
C ALA A 284 6.84 -20.71 -0.18
N GLY A 285 7.74 -21.69 -0.04
CA GLY A 285 8.41 -22.33 -1.19
C GLY A 285 7.42 -22.97 -2.17
N GLY A 286 6.52 -23.83 -1.67
CA GLY A 286 5.50 -24.48 -2.51
C GLY A 286 4.48 -23.50 -3.11
N LYS A 287 4.22 -22.37 -2.46
CA LYS A 287 3.38 -21.30 -3.03
C LYS A 287 4.08 -20.53 -4.14
N LEU A 288 5.37 -20.25 -3.98
CA LEU A 288 6.16 -19.63 -5.05
C LEU A 288 6.25 -20.57 -6.27
N ASP A 289 6.59 -21.83 -6.05
CA ASP A 289 6.67 -22.85 -7.10
C ASP A 289 5.35 -22.98 -7.88
N GLY A 290 4.23 -23.13 -7.15
CA GLY A 290 2.91 -23.18 -7.76
C GLY A 290 2.46 -21.85 -8.39
N LEU A 291 2.99 -20.70 -7.97
CA LEU A 291 2.72 -19.43 -8.66
C LEU A 291 3.41 -19.44 -10.03
N LEU A 292 4.70 -19.76 -10.07
CA LEU A 292 5.50 -19.79 -11.30
C LEU A 292 4.94 -20.78 -12.33
N SER A 293 4.50 -21.96 -11.88
CA SER A 293 3.90 -22.97 -12.79
C SER A 293 2.60 -22.55 -13.47
N ASN A 294 1.89 -21.55 -12.93
CA ASN A 294 0.59 -21.12 -13.45
C ASN A 294 0.66 -19.82 -14.26
N LEU A 295 1.80 -19.12 -14.26
CA LEU A 295 1.93 -17.86 -15.00
C LEU A 295 2.03 -18.12 -16.51
N ASP A 296 1.21 -17.42 -17.27
CA ASP A 296 1.35 -17.27 -18.72
C ASP A 296 2.12 -15.98 -19.03
N THR A 297 3.45 -16.05 -18.94
CA THR A 297 4.38 -14.92 -19.11
C THR A 297 5.72 -15.40 -19.65
N GLU A 298 6.48 -14.52 -20.30
CA GLU A 298 7.84 -14.83 -20.77
C GLU A 298 8.87 -14.56 -19.67
N TYR A 299 8.74 -13.41 -18.98
CA TYR A 299 9.69 -12.99 -17.95
C TYR A 299 9.05 -12.85 -16.57
N VAL A 300 9.77 -13.29 -15.53
CA VAL A 300 9.46 -13.05 -14.12
C VAL A 300 10.61 -12.31 -13.45
N PHE A 301 10.30 -11.22 -12.75
CA PHE A 301 11.21 -10.42 -11.95
C PHE A 301 10.85 -10.60 -10.48
N LEU A 302 11.67 -11.32 -9.71
CA LEU A 302 11.41 -11.59 -8.30
C LEU A 302 12.37 -10.81 -7.40
N SER A 303 11.84 -9.86 -6.65
CA SER A 303 12.55 -9.26 -5.53
C SER A 303 12.44 -10.17 -4.30
N TYR A 304 13.57 -10.56 -3.74
CA TYR A 304 13.60 -11.39 -2.53
C TYR A 304 14.85 -11.12 -1.69
N SER A 305 14.69 -11.13 -0.37
CA SER A 305 15.79 -10.97 0.58
C SER A 305 16.43 -12.30 0.93
N ASP A 306 17.75 -12.30 1.08
CA ASP A 306 18.56 -13.43 1.58
C ASP A 306 18.22 -13.87 3.02
N GLU A 307 17.58 -13.01 3.82
CA GLU A 307 17.05 -13.32 5.16
C GLU A 307 15.60 -13.86 5.15
N GLY A 308 15.07 -14.20 3.97
CA GLY A 308 13.71 -14.67 3.77
C GLY A 308 13.38 -16.07 4.30
N HIS A 309 12.12 -16.46 4.15
CA HIS A 309 11.63 -17.79 4.54
C HIS A 309 12.15 -18.91 3.65
N ILE A 310 12.26 -18.63 2.34
CA ILE A 310 12.87 -19.49 1.34
C ILE A 310 14.36 -19.17 1.34
N THR A 311 15.22 -20.16 1.55
CA THR A 311 16.68 -19.92 1.54
C THR A 311 17.17 -19.62 0.12
N PRO A 312 18.32 -18.94 -0.06
CA PRO A 312 18.87 -18.71 -1.40
C PRO A 312 19.03 -20.00 -2.24
N ASP A 313 19.49 -21.09 -1.63
CA ASP A 313 19.62 -22.39 -2.32
C ASP A 313 18.25 -22.98 -2.71
N GLU A 314 17.27 -22.92 -1.82
CA GLU A 314 15.90 -23.40 -2.09
C GLU A 314 15.24 -22.55 -3.18
N LEU A 315 15.41 -21.23 -3.12
CA LEU A 315 14.90 -20.28 -4.08
C LEU A 315 15.49 -20.53 -5.46
N ASN A 316 16.83 -20.62 -5.55
CA ASN A 316 17.50 -20.89 -6.82
C ASN A 316 17.03 -22.21 -7.44
N ASN A 317 16.91 -23.28 -6.64
CA ASN A 317 16.39 -24.56 -7.11
C ASN A 317 14.96 -24.43 -7.67
N ILE A 318 14.07 -23.71 -6.98
CA ILE A 318 12.71 -23.45 -7.46
C ILE A 318 12.77 -22.73 -8.81
N LEU A 319 13.48 -21.60 -8.89
CA LEU A 319 13.51 -20.77 -10.10
C LEU A 319 14.09 -21.51 -11.31
N THR A 320 15.19 -22.26 -11.13
CA THR A 320 15.83 -23.03 -12.22
C THR A 320 14.99 -24.19 -12.74
N ASN A 321 13.98 -24.64 -12.00
CA ASN A 321 13.04 -25.66 -12.49
C ASN A 321 12.04 -25.09 -13.49
N HIS A 322 11.83 -23.77 -13.52
CA HIS A 322 10.87 -23.09 -14.39
C HIS A 322 11.51 -22.37 -15.57
N GLY A 323 12.81 -22.06 -15.51
CA GLY A 323 13.44 -21.25 -16.55
C GLY A 323 14.92 -20.97 -16.35
N SER A 324 15.49 -20.16 -17.24
CA SER A 324 16.84 -19.63 -17.09
C SER A 324 16.82 -18.50 -16.04
N VAL A 325 17.88 -18.38 -15.21
CA VAL A 325 17.90 -17.45 -14.08
C VAL A 325 19.13 -16.55 -14.14
N GLU A 326 18.90 -15.24 -14.10
CA GLU A 326 19.91 -14.20 -13.90
C GLU A 326 19.68 -13.51 -12.53
N LEU A 327 20.77 -13.19 -11.83
CA LEU A 327 20.72 -12.57 -10.51
C LEU A 327 21.38 -11.19 -10.52
N HIS A 328 20.62 -10.17 -10.13
CA HIS A 328 21.11 -8.83 -9.83
C HIS A 328 21.07 -8.57 -8.32
N THR A 329 22.16 -8.06 -7.77
CA THR A 329 22.26 -7.70 -6.35
C THR A 329 22.43 -6.20 -6.17
N PHE A 330 21.71 -5.62 -5.21
CA PHE A 330 21.82 -4.20 -4.87
C PHE A 330 22.40 -4.04 -3.46
N ASP A 331 23.48 -3.27 -3.32
CA ASP A 331 24.08 -2.99 -2.02
C ASP A 331 23.23 -1.95 -1.24
N HIS A 332 22.67 -2.32 -0.09
CA HIS A 332 21.91 -1.39 0.75
C HIS A 332 22.30 -1.38 2.24
N GLN A 333 22.44 -0.18 2.81
CA GLN A 333 22.70 0.00 4.24
C GLN A 333 21.44 -0.30 5.08
N ARG A 334 21.61 -1.17 6.08
CA ARG A 334 20.55 -1.66 6.97
C ARG A 334 19.84 -0.54 7.76
N TYR A 335 18.51 -0.58 7.82
CA TYR A 335 17.73 0.23 8.76
C TYR A 335 17.91 -0.30 10.20
N LYS A 336 18.58 0.45 11.07
CA LYS A 336 18.82 0.07 12.47
C LYS A 336 17.63 0.48 13.35
N SER A 337 16.84 -0.49 13.80
CA SER A 337 15.72 -0.24 14.72
C SER A 337 16.09 -0.35 16.21
N ASN A 338 17.32 -0.76 16.55
CA ASN A 338 17.86 -0.81 17.93
C ASN A 338 19.40 -0.89 17.92
N THR A 339 20.04 -0.50 19.03
CA THR A 339 21.50 -0.55 19.26
C THR A 339 22.11 -1.96 19.25
N GLU A 340 21.29 -3.01 19.29
CA GLU A 340 21.71 -4.43 19.24
C GLU A 340 21.43 -5.12 17.88
N ALA A 341 21.01 -4.37 16.85
CA ALA A 341 20.80 -4.95 15.52
C ALA A 341 22.13 -5.46 14.93
N LYS A 342 22.13 -6.71 14.43
CA LYS A 342 23.28 -7.33 13.74
C LYS A 342 23.91 -6.36 12.74
N SER A 343 25.21 -6.13 12.84
CA SER A 343 26.01 -5.45 11.83
C SER A 343 26.12 -6.33 10.57
N GLY A 344 25.78 -5.78 9.40
CA GLY A 344 25.89 -6.44 8.09
C GLY A 344 25.01 -5.74 7.05
N ASP A 345 25.39 -5.84 5.78
CA ASP A 345 24.59 -5.38 4.64
C ASP A 345 23.42 -6.36 4.44
N LEU A 346 22.22 -5.84 4.18
CA LEU A 346 21.10 -6.66 3.71
C LEU A 346 21.17 -6.59 2.19
N THR A 347 21.48 -7.69 1.53
CA THR A 347 21.49 -7.73 0.08
C THR A 347 20.07 -7.98 -0.42
N GLU A 348 19.47 -6.95 -1.00
CA GLU A 348 18.26 -7.12 -1.79
C GLU A 348 18.67 -7.71 -3.16
N ALA A 349 18.07 -8.85 -3.50
CA ALA A 349 18.31 -9.56 -4.75
C ALA A 349 17.09 -9.44 -5.67
N LEU A 350 17.37 -9.21 -6.95
CA LEU A 350 16.39 -9.29 -8.03
C LEU A 350 16.79 -10.45 -8.95
N TYR A 351 15.93 -11.46 -9.00
CA TYR A 351 16.06 -12.59 -9.90
C TYR A 351 15.26 -12.31 -11.16
N VAL A 352 15.88 -12.42 -12.32
CA VAL A 352 15.23 -12.40 -13.63
C VAL A 352 15.13 -13.84 -14.10
N VAL A 353 13.91 -14.30 -14.36
CA VAL A 353 13.63 -15.66 -14.84
C VAL A 353 12.97 -15.57 -16.21
N GLU A 354 13.59 -16.17 -17.21
CA GLU A 354 12.99 -16.40 -18.53
C GLU A 354 12.35 -17.79 -18.50
N LEU A 355 11.01 -17.84 -18.49
CA LEU A 355 10.25 -19.07 -18.38
C LEU A 355 10.35 -19.91 -19.66
N ALA A 356 10.45 -21.23 -19.49
CA ALA A 356 10.73 -22.21 -20.55
C ALA A 356 9.49 -22.70 -21.32
#